data_AF-A0A2G1X7N5-F1
#
_entry.id   AF-A0A2G1X7N5-F1
#
_cell.length_a   1.000
_cell.length_b   1.000
_cell.length_c   1.000
_cell.angle_alpha   90.00
_cell.angle_beta   90.00
_cell.angle_gamma   90.00
#
_symmetry.space_group_name_H-M   'P 1'
#
loop_
_entity.id
_entity.type
_entity.pdbx_description
1 polymer ?
#
loop_
_entity_poly.entity_id
_entity_poly.type
_entity_poly.pdbx_seq_one_letter_code
_entity_poly.pdbx_strand_id
1 'polypeptide(L)'
;MAGRGRAEFEEGISADDDWKTQLTKACRLVEVTNTLQAQGDYYTAIIEVSFGTIERSIEAYALAMSNDELQDFKDHEFSYKRAYQIGLFTKETAEDMKDLYSENRTESYYGGGRPTEEQADAMASLALAVHQFSVNQIREGGVCLCD
;
A
#
# COMPACT_ATOMS: atom_id res chain seq x y z
N MET A 1 -16.76 -2.21 -20.00
CA MET A 1 -16.40 -0.91 -20.61
C MET A 1 -15.70 -0.11 -19.52
N ALA A 2 -14.41 0.18 -19.67
CA ALA A 2 -13.73 1.11 -18.76
C ALA A 2 -14.30 2.51 -19.01
N GLY A 3 -14.74 3.22 -17.98
CA GLY A 3 -15.28 4.57 -18.10
C GLY A 3 -14.22 5.52 -18.64
N ARG A 4 -14.24 5.81 -19.94
CA ARG A 4 -13.30 6.72 -20.60
C ARG A 4 -13.81 8.16 -20.52
N GLY A 5 -14.03 8.64 -19.29
CA GLY A 5 -14.12 10.08 -19.04
C GLY A 5 -12.84 10.77 -19.52
N ARG A 6 -12.89 12.09 -19.70
CA ARG A 6 -11.73 12.89 -20.10
C ARG A 6 -10.57 12.61 -19.13
N ALA A 7 -9.40 12.26 -19.65
CA ALA A 7 -8.23 11.85 -18.88
C ALA A 7 -7.60 13.04 -18.15
N GLU A 8 -8.27 13.55 -17.12
CA GLU A 8 -7.59 14.30 -16.06
C GLU A 8 -6.99 13.23 -15.14
N PHE A 9 -5.66 13.04 -15.26
CA PHE A 9 -4.91 12.17 -14.38
C PHE A 9 -4.77 12.85 -13.00
N GLU A 10 -4.78 12.06 -11.94
CA GLU A 10 -4.55 12.55 -10.59
C GLU A 10 -3.15 13.19 -10.49
N GLU A 11 -3.11 14.42 -9.96
CA GLU A 11 -1.87 15.15 -9.76
C GLU A 11 -0.95 14.45 -8.74
N GLY A 12 0.35 14.44 -9.01
CA GLY A 12 1.35 13.77 -8.17
C GLY A 12 1.61 12.30 -8.53
N ILE A 13 0.73 11.61 -9.27
CA ILE A 13 1.05 10.26 -9.75
C ILE A 13 2.00 10.35 -10.96
N SER A 14 3.19 9.77 -10.82
CA SER A 14 4.18 9.67 -11.89
C SER A 14 3.63 8.88 -13.08
N ALA A 15 3.94 9.34 -14.30
CA ALA A 15 3.63 8.63 -15.56
C ALA A 15 4.87 8.01 -16.23
N ASP A 16 6.03 8.08 -15.56
CA ASP A 16 7.32 7.61 -16.08
C ASP A 16 7.43 6.07 -15.97
N ASP A 17 8.11 5.57 -14.93
CA ASP A 17 8.34 4.15 -14.69
C ASP A 17 7.26 3.56 -13.79
N ASP A 18 6.98 2.26 -13.95
CA ASP A 18 5.95 1.55 -13.16
C ASP A 18 6.23 1.64 -11.66
N TRP A 19 7.49 1.51 -11.23
CA TRP A 19 7.85 1.60 -9.81
C TRP A 19 7.60 3.00 -9.24
N LYS A 20 7.89 4.07 -9.99
CA LYS A 20 7.61 5.46 -9.60
C LYS A 20 6.10 5.69 -9.52
N THR A 21 5.36 5.10 -10.45
CA THR A 21 3.90 5.13 -10.46
C THR A 21 3.32 4.48 -9.19
N GLN A 22 3.80 3.31 -8.79
CA GLN A 22 3.33 2.67 -7.55
C GLN A 22 3.78 3.43 -6.30
N LEU A 23 5.01 3.97 -6.30
CA LEU A 23 5.50 4.73 -5.15
C LEU A 23 4.69 6.00 -4.93
N THR A 24 4.46 6.77 -5.98
CA THR A 24 3.66 8.01 -5.90
C THR A 24 2.19 7.73 -5.59
N LYS A 25 1.60 6.62 -6.07
CA LYS A 25 0.29 6.15 -5.61
C LYS A 25 0.28 5.86 -4.11
N ALA A 26 1.30 5.19 -3.57
CA ALA A 26 1.40 4.96 -2.13
C ALA A 26 1.46 6.30 -1.37
N CYS A 27 2.20 7.30 -1.87
CA CYS A 27 2.20 8.64 -1.27
C CYS A 27 0.81 9.30 -1.26
N ARG A 28 0.06 9.22 -2.37
CA ARG A 28 -1.32 9.72 -2.44
C ARG A 28 -2.23 9.00 -1.43
N LEU A 29 -2.07 7.70 -1.25
CA LEU A 29 -2.84 6.93 -0.26
C LEU A 29 -2.47 7.30 1.18
N VAL A 30 -1.20 7.59 1.48
CA VAL A 30 -0.79 8.15 2.78
C VAL A 30 -1.49 9.50 3.04
N GLU A 31 -1.54 10.40 2.05
CA GLU A 31 -2.25 11.68 2.17
C GLU A 31 -3.75 11.49 2.43
N VAL A 32 -4.38 10.53 1.74
CA VAL A 32 -5.79 10.19 1.95
C VAL A 32 -6.01 9.67 3.37
N THR A 33 -5.17 8.74 3.86
CA THR A 33 -5.26 8.25 5.24
C THR A 33 -5.19 9.39 6.26
N ASN A 34 -4.23 10.30 6.12
CA ASN A 34 -4.09 11.47 6.99
C ASN A 34 -5.34 12.37 6.94
N THR A 35 -5.90 12.56 5.75
CA THR A 35 -7.13 13.36 5.55
C THR A 35 -8.33 12.71 6.24
N LEU A 36 -8.48 11.39 6.13
CA LEU A 36 -9.56 10.64 6.77
C LEU A 36 -9.43 10.64 8.29
N GLN A 37 -8.22 10.49 8.83
CA GLN A 37 -7.96 10.60 10.27
C GLN A 37 -8.32 11.99 10.81
N ALA A 38 -7.99 13.05 10.06
CA ALA A 38 -8.33 14.42 10.46
C ALA A 38 -9.85 14.72 10.46
N GLN A 39 -10.62 14.01 9.62
CA GLN A 39 -12.08 14.16 9.57
C GLN A 39 -12.82 13.26 10.58
N GLY A 40 -12.20 12.15 10.99
CA GLY A 40 -12.74 11.20 11.98
C GLY A 40 -13.75 10.20 11.40
N ASP A 41 -13.98 9.10 12.13
CA ASP A 41 -15.04 8.10 11.90
C ASP A 41 -15.02 7.30 10.57
N TYR A 42 -13.95 7.37 9.77
CA TYR A 42 -13.77 6.60 8.53
C TYR A 42 -12.92 5.33 8.71
N TYR A 43 -13.09 4.58 9.81
CA TYR A 43 -12.17 3.50 10.20
C TYR A 43 -12.02 2.38 9.16
N THR A 44 -13.12 1.92 8.54
CA THR A 44 -13.05 0.93 7.44
C THR A 44 -12.18 1.43 6.30
N ALA A 45 -12.40 2.68 5.87
CA ALA A 45 -11.67 3.26 4.74
C ALA A 45 -10.19 3.48 5.09
N ILE A 46 -9.88 3.90 6.31
CA ILE A 46 -8.49 4.03 6.77
C ILE A 46 -7.77 2.67 6.70
N ILE A 47 -8.42 1.59 7.15
CA ILE A 47 -7.83 0.25 7.10
C ILE A 47 -7.61 -0.21 5.64
N GLU A 48 -8.61 -0.05 4.77
CA GLU A 48 -8.51 -0.44 3.36
C GLU A 48 -7.43 0.36 2.60
N VAL A 49 -7.39 1.68 2.80
CA VAL A 49 -6.39 2.57 2.19
C VAL A 49 -5.00 2.22 2.73
N SER A 50 -4.87 1.86 4.01
CA SER A 50 -3.60 1.44 4.61
C SER A 50 -3.04 0.17 3.97
N PHE A 51 -3.87 -0.84 3.71
CA PHE A 51 -3.44 -2.01 2.93
C PHE A 51 -3.02 -1.62 1.51
N GLY A 52 -3.76 -0.73 0.86
CA GLY A 52 -3.37 -0.18 -0.44
C GLY A 52 -1.99 0.48 -0.41
N THR A 53 -1.70 1.30 0.61
CA THR A 53 -0.39 1.93 0.79
C THR A 53 0.72 0.90 0.95
N ILE A 54 0.50 -0.13 1.77
CA ILE A 54 1.46 -1.22 2.02
C ILE A 54 1.77 -1.95 0.72
N GLU A 55 0.74 -2.41 0.00
CA GLU A 55 0.88 -3.17 -1.24
C GLU A 55 1.61 -2.36 -2.31
N ARG A 56 1.19 -1.11 -2.53
CA ARG A 56 1.83 -0.21 -3.49
C ARG A 56 3.29 0.09 -3.15
N SER A 57 3.63 0.18 -1.87
CA SER A 57 5.01 0.37 -1.40
C SER A 57 5.88 -0.87 -1.62
N ILE A 58 5.32 -2.07 -1.42
CA ILE A 58 6.01 -3.34 -1.70
C ILE A 58 6.22 -3.49 -3.21
N GLU A 59 5.19 -3.22 -4.00
CA GLU A 59 5.25 -3.28 -5.47
C GLU A 59 6.27 -2.31 -6.03
N ALA A 60 6.29 -1.06 -5.56
CA ALA A 60 7.30 -0.08 -5.95
C ALA A 60 8.72 -0.60 -5.71
N TYR A 61 8.99 -1.17 -4.53
CA TYR A 61 10.29 -1.77 -4.24
C TYR A 61 10.60 -2.96 -5.16
N ALA A 62 9.64 -3.85 -5.37
CA ALA A 62 9.83 -5.01 -6.22
C ALA A 62 10.13 -4.66 -7.68
N LEU A 63 9.39 -3.70 -8.24
CA LEU A 63 9.59 -3.19 -9.59
C LEU A 63 10.91 -2.41 -9.74
N ALA A 64 11.39 -1.76 -8.68
CA ALA A 64 12.66 -1.03 -8.70
C ALA A 64 13.88 -1.95 -8.54
N MET A 65 13.75 -3.05 -7.78
CA MET A 65 14.88 -3.86 -7.31
C MET A 65 14.95 -5.25 -7.97
N SER A 66 14.04 -5.56 -8.87
CA SER A 66 13.92 -6.86 -9.52
C SER A 66 13.47 -6.71 -10.98
N ASN A 67 13.26 -7.84 -11.67
CA ASN A 67 12.68 -7.88 -13.01
C ASN A 67 11.17 -8.22 -12.99
N ASP A 68 10.50 -8.02 -11.85
CA ASP A 68 9.04 -8.17 -11.76
C ASP A 68 8.36 -7.15 -12.66
N GLU A 69 7.19 -7.51 -13.18
CA GLU A 69 6.33 -6.60 -13.94
C GLU A 69 5.04 -6.32 -13.16
N LEU A 70 4.39 -5.18 -13.41
CA LEU A 70 3.17 -4.81 -12.68
C LEU A 70 2.07 -5.89 -12.77
N GLN A 71 2.05 -6.66 -13.86
CA GLN A 71 1.09 -7.74 -14.06
C GLN A 71 1.26 -8.93 -13.10
N ASP A 72 2.41 -9.07 -12.45
CA ASP A 72 2.69 -10.12 -11.46
C ASP A 72 1.96 -9.85 -10.13
N PHE A 73 1.59 -8.60 -9.85
CA PHE A 73 0.96 -8.16 -8.59
C PHE A 73 -0.57 -8.09 -8.65
N LYS A 74 -1.21 -8.90 -9.49
CA LYS A 74 -2.67 -9.00 -9.55
C LYS A 74 -3.28 -9.72 -8.34
N ASP A 75 -2.47 -10.47 -7.61
CA ASP A 75 -2.85 -11.18 -6.40
C ASP A 75 -2.24 -10.48 -5.18
N HIS A 76 -3.08 -9.94 -4.29
CA HIS A 76 -2.66 -9.21 -3.10
C HIS A 76 -1.77 -10.07 -2.17
N GLU A 77 -2.06 -11.38 -2.06
CA GLU A 77 -1.25 -12.28 -1.23
C GLU A 77 0.15 -12.50 -1.83
N PHE A 78 0.28 -12.39 -3.15
CA PHE A 78 1.56 -12.51 -3.82
C PHE A 78 2.50 -11.38 -3.41
N SER A 79 2.01 -10.15 -3.25
CA SER A 79 2.83 -8.99 -2.85
C SER A 79 3.60 -9.27 -1.55
N TYR A 80 2.93 -9.78 -0.51
CA TYR A 80 3.57 -10.09 0.77
C TYR A 80 4.60 -11.21 0.66
N LYS A 81 4.25 -12.32 0.00
CA LYS A 81 5.19 -13.41 -0.24
C LYS A 81 6.40 -12.94 -1.05
N ARG A 82 6.16 -12.09 -2.05
CA ARG A 82 7.19 -11.56 -2.93
C ARG A 82 8.16 -10.68 -2.16
N ALA A 83 7.67 -9.83 -1.25
CA ALA A 83 8.50 -8.97 -0.39
C ALA A 83 9.61 -9.74 0.34
N TYR A 84 9.33 -10.95 0.84
CA TYR A 84 10.37 -11.82 1.40
C TYR A 84 11.34 -12.34 0.34
N GLN A 85 10.85 -12.83 -0.80
CA GLN A 85 11.68 -13.42 -1.85
C GLN A 85 12.71 -12.45 -2.43
N ILE A 86 12.41 -11.15 -2.42
CA ILE A 86 13.27 -10.07 -2.91
C ILE A 86 14.03 -9.36 -1.77
N GLY A 87 13.98 -9.90 -0.56
CA GLY A 87 14.75 -9.44 0.59
C GLY A 87 14.28 -8.12 1.21
N LEU A 88 13.06 -7.66 0.91
CA LEU A 88 12.48 -6.49 1.58
C LEU A 88 12.14 -6.85 3.03
N PHE A 89 11.45 -7.97 3.24
CA PHE A 89 11.05 -8.44 4.56
C PHE A 89 11.75 -9.74 4.94
N THR A 90 11.77 -10.02 6.25
CA THR A 90 12.01 -11.37 6.72
C THR A 90 10.84 -12.27 6.33
N LYS A 91 11.05 -13.58 6.37
CA LYS A 91 9.98 -14.54 6.10
C LYS A 91 8.83 -14.39 7.08
N GLU A 92 9.14 -14.27 8.37
CA GLU A 92 8.17 -14.11 9.46
C GLU A 92 7.30 -12.87 9.23
N THR A 93 7.90 -11.70 8.99
CA THR A 93 7.16 -10.48 8.71
C THR A 93 6.28 -10.60 7.46
N ALA A 94 6.75 -11.26 6.40
CA ALA A 94 5.94 -11.47 5.20
C ALA A 94 4.73 -12.39 5.45
N GLU A 95 4.89 -13.42 6.29
CA GLU A 95 3.81 -14.31 6.71
C GLU A 95 2.79 -13.57 7.59
N ASP A 96 3.26 -12.82 8.59
CA ASP A 96 2.39 -12.02 9.48
C ASP A 96 1.56 -10.98 8.70
N MET A 97 2.17 -10.27 7.75
CA MET A 97 1.46 -9.27 6.93
C MET A 97 0.41 -9.91 6.01
N LYS A 98 0.71 -11.10 5.49
CA LYS A 98 -0.24 -11.87 4.68
C LYS A 98 -1.43 -12.33 5.52
N ASP A 99 -1.18 -12.85 6.72
CA ASP A 99 -2.22 -13.32 7.63
C ASP A 99 -3.10 -12.15 8.08
N LEU A 100 -2.50 -11.02 8.44
CA LEU A 100 -3.21 -9.78 8.76
C LEU A 100 -4.15 -9.33 7.62
N TYR A 101 -3.68 -9.35 6.37
CA TYR A 101 -4.53 -9.03 5.21
C TYR A 101 -5.72 -10.01 5.08
N SER A 102 -5.43 -11.30 5.22
CA SER A 102 -6.42 -12.38 5.03
C SER A 102 -7.49 -12.37 6.11
N GLU A 103 -7.09 -12.14 7.37
CA GLU A 103 -7.98 -12.00 8.52
C GLU A 103 -8.86 -10.77 8.38
N ASN A 104 -8.28 -9.60 8.08
CA ASN A 104 -9.05 -8.38 7.89
C ASN A 104 -10.08 -8.52 6.76
N ARG A 105 -9.69 -9.13 5.64
CA ARG A 105 -10.59 -9.40 4.52
C ARG A 105 -11.74 -10.33 4.94
N THR A 106 -11.44 -11.37 5.71
CA THR A 106 -12.44 -12.32 6.20
C THR A 106 -13.42 -11.66 7.17
N GLU A 107 -12.92 -10.89 8.14
CA GLU A 107 -13.76 -10.16 9.09
C GLU A 107 -14.63 -9.10 8.41
N SER A 108 -14.05 -8.31 7.50
CA SER A 108 -14.75 -7.24 6.80
C SER A 108 -15.87 -7.76 5.89
N TYR A 109 -15.67 -8.90 5.21
CA TYR A 109 -16.68 -9.45 4.31
C TYR A 109 -17.70 -10.36 4.99
N TYR A 110 -17.30 -11.10 6.03
CA TYR A 110 -18.10 -12.20 6.58
C TYR A 110 -18.22 -12.19 8.11
N GLY A 111 -17.35 -11.47 8.83
CA GLY A 111 -17.29 -11.49 10.29
C GLY A 111 -18.26 -10.53 10.98
N GLY A 112 -18.79 -9.53 10.28
CA GLY A 112 -19.63 -8.49 10.89
C GLY A 112 -18.88 -7.64 11.93
N GLY A 113 -17.55 -7.70 11.93
CA GLY A 113 -16.67 -6.89 12.76
C GLY A 113 -16.87 -5.41 12.45
N ARG A 114 -16.91 -4.59 13.50
CA ARG A 114 -16.96 -3.13 13.35
C ARG A 114 -15.56 -2.58 13.59
N PRO A 115 -14.95 -1.90 12.61
CA PRO A 115 -13.60 -1.39 12.79
C PRO A 115 -13.58 -0.32 13.88
N THR A 116 -12.51 -0.35 14.67
CA THR A 116 -12.29 0.60 15.76
C THR A 116 -11.28 1.68 15.35
N GLU A 117 -11.30 2.80 16.07
CA GLU A 117 -10.28 3.85 15.97
C GLU A 117 -8.86 3.29 16.19
N GLU A 118 -8.68 2.48 17.24
CA GLU A 118 -7.38 1.86 17.55
C GLU A 118 -6.85 0.97 16.42
N GLN A 119 -7.74 0.19 15.77
CA GLN A 119 -7.36 -0.61 14.60
C GLN A 119 -6.97 0.26 13.42
N ALA A 120 -7.75 1.32 13.15
CA ALA A 120 -7.47 2.25 12.06
C ALA A 120 -6.13 2.96 12.25
N ASP A 121 -5.84 3.45 13.46
CA ASP A 121 -4.58 4.14 13.78
C ASP A 121 -3.37 3.19 13.73
N ALA A 122 -3.53 1.94 14.19
CA ALA A 122 -2.49 0.93 14.09
C ALA A 122 -2.18 0.60 12.62
N MET A 123 -3.20 0.43 11.79
CA MET A 123 -3.03 0.16 10.36
C MET A 123 -2.40 1.35 9.61
N ALA A 124 -2.81 2.59 9.92
CA ALA A 124 -2.21 3.79 9.36
C ALA A 124 -0.72 3.89 9.73
N SER A 125 -0.37 3.62 10.99
CA SER A 125 1.01 3.64 11.48
C SER A 125 1.87 2.57 10.81
N LEU A 126 1.34 1.35 10.67
CA LEU A 126 2.01 0.25 9.97
C LEU A 126 2.24 0.60 8.49
N ALA A 127 1.23 1.14 7.82
CA ALA A 127 1.33 1.54 6.42
C ALA A 127 2.40 2.61 6.19
N LEU A 128 2.46 3.63 7.07
CA LEU A 128 3.50 4.65 7.00
C LEU A 128 4.89 4.06 7.22
N ALA A 129 5.05 3.17 8.21
CA ALA A 129 6.34 2.52 8.50
C ALA A 129 6.83 1.66 7.32
N VAL A 130 5.94 0.86 6.72
CA VAL A 130 6.27 0.06 5.53
C VAL A 130 6.63 0.97 4.35
N HIS A 131 5.85 2.02 4.12
CA HIS A 131 6.11 2.97 3.03
C HIS A 131 7.49 3.63 3.16
N GLN A 132 7.81 4.18 4.34
CA GLN A 132 9.11 4.79 4.62
C GLN A 132 10.24 3.77 4.50
N PHE A 133 10.04 2.54 4.97
CA PHE A 133 11.03 1.48 4.83
C PHE A 133 11.30 1.15 3.36
N SER A 134 10.26 0.95 2.54
CA SER A 134 10.41 0.71 1.09
C SER A 134 11.13 1.87 0.38
N VAL A 135 10.74 3.12 0.63
CA VAL A 135 11.40 4.32 0.07
C VAL A 135 12.90 4.29 0.39
N ASN A 136 13.25 4.03 1.65
CA ASN A 136 14.64 3.97 2.09
C ASN A 136 15.44 2.84 1.42
N GLN A 137 14.81 1.71 1.09
CA GLN A 137 15.48 0.59 0.42
C GLN A 137 15.63 0.78 -1.09
N ILE A 138 14.74 1.53 -1.76
CA ILE A 138 14.87 1.88 -3.19
C ILE A 138 16.10 2.77 -3.44
N ARG A 139 16.48 3.63 -2.48
CA ARG A 139 17.68 4.49 -2.51
C ARG A 139 17.75 5.48 -3.69
N GLU A 140 16.63 5.75 -4.34
CA GLU A 140 16.48 6.83 -5.34
C GLU A 140 15.64 7.97 -4.73
N GLY A 141 16.25 9.16 -4.64
CA GLY A 141 15.61 10.35 -4.07
C GLY A 141 14.76 11.11 -5.09
N GLY A 142 13.84 11.95 -4.59
CA GLY A 142 13.04 12.86 -5.42
C GLY A 142 11.78 12.25 -6.05
N VAL A 143 11.47 10.98 -5.75
CA VAL A 143 10.24 10.32 -6.23
C VAL A 143 9.15 10.25 -5.17
N CYS A 144 9.52 9.97 -3.90
CA CYS A 144 8.57 10.02 -2.78
C CYS A 144 8.05 11.45 -2.58
N LEU A 145 6.74 11.60 -2.38
CA LEU A 145 6.06 12.89 -2.18
C LEU A 145 5.75 13.19 -0.70
N CYS A 146 6.02 12.24 0.19
CA CYS A 146 5.78 12.39 1.63
C CYS A 146 6.89 13.24 2.27
N ASP A 147 6.51 14.01 3.30
CA ASP A 147 7.43 14.83 4.12
C ASP A 147 8.23 14.01 5.15
#